data_AF-A0AAU8NGP3-F1
#
_entry.id   AF-A0AAU8NGP3-F1
#
_cell.length_a   1.000
_cell.length_b   1.000
_cell.length_c   1.000
_cell.angle_alpha   90.00
_cell.angle_beta   90.00
_cell.angle_gamma   90.00
#
_symmetry.space_group_name_H-M   'P 1'
#
loop_
_entity.id
_entity.type
_entity.pdbx_description
1 polymer ?
#
loop_
_entity_poly.entity_id
_entity_poly.type
_entity_poly.pdbx_seq_one_letter_code
_entity_poly.pdbx_strand_id
1 'polypeptide(L)'
;MCEACWTLIAKADDDEFLDSLELSYVERKLLEELYKQGEDQIMEILELQGQALQDAIAELSEESLGDIGELGKVLIALHATDVFADLFETAVQEAFEPLFVLAGESELLQLDEGKVWSTKNKAAKQFVKEIRELVPDMNQASTDTLLRSFEKAIEEGNTPSERALLVQEISAIAAEGEDGPFSMQRAQRISRTMSTAAANGGKLEGWKQSEIAKGKKWRSAAGTRTRKTHRKANGQVVDLDKPFKVGKSKLMYPGDPAGDPEEIINCRCAMQLVLEK
;
A
#
# COMPACT_ATOMS: atom_id res chain seq x y z
N MET A 1 13.89 -17.79 -8.87
CA MET A 1 12.81 -17.38 -9.79
C MET A 1 13.39 -16.26 -10.64
N CYS A 2 13.36 -16.30 -11.97
CA CYS A 2 14.01 -15.25 -12.77
C CYS A 2 13.19 -13.95 -12.80
N GLU A 3 13.85 -12.82 -13.05
CA GLU A 3 13.26 -11.48 -13.11
C GLU A 3 12.04 -11.43 -14.05
N ALA A 4 12.12 -12.07 -15.23
CA ALA A 4 10.99 -12.18 -16.15
C ALA A 4 9.80 -12.98 -15.59
N CYS A 5 10.04 -13.99 -14.75
CA CYS A 5 8.97 -14.70 -14.04
C CYS A 5 8.31 -13.81 -12.98
N TRP A 6 9.09 -12.95 -12.31
CA TRP A 6 8.55 -11.95 -11.38
C TRP A 6 7.76 -10.86 -12.10
N THR A 7 8.24 -10.36 -13.24
CA THR A 7 7.48 -9.41 -14.08
C THR A 7 6.17 -10.02 -14.58
N LEU A 8 6.15 -11.33 -14.90
CA LEU A 8 4.94 -12.05 -15.31
C LEU A 8 3.99 -12.32 -14.14
N ILE A 9 4.49 -12.58 -12.93
CA ILE A 9 3.66 -12.72 -11.72
C ILE A 9 3.10 -11.37 -11.27
N ALA A 10 3.91 -10.31 -11.34
CA ALA A 10 3.50 -8.93 -11.08
C ALA A 10 2.41 -8.49 -12.08
N LYS A 11 2.66 -8.67 -13.39
CA LYS A 11 1.66 -8.43 -14.44
C LYS A 11 0.38 -9.23 -14.23
N ALA A 12 0.47 -10.52 -13.90
CA ALA A 12 -0.71 -11.36 -13.72
C ALA A 12 -1.61 -10.97 -12.54
N ASP A 13 -1.08 -10.27 -11.53
CA ASP A 13 -1.87 -9.73 -10.41
C ASP A 13 -2.40 -8.32 -10.67
N ASP A 14 -1.66 -7.49 -11.41
CA ASP A 14 -2.11 -6.15 -11.80
C ASP A 14 -3.18 -6.22 -12.91
N ASP A 15 -3.07 -7.19 -13.82
CA ASP A 15 -4.06 -7.45 -14.86
C ASP A 15 -5.41 -7.88 -14.28
N GLU A 16 -5.49 -8.70 -13.22
CA GLU A 16 -6.80 -9.16 -12.69
C GLU A 16 -7.63 -8.02 -12.06
N PHE A 17 -6.97 -7.01 -11.46
CA PHE A 17 -7.66 -5.82 -10.96
C PHE A 17 -8.05 -4.89 -12.12
N LEU A 18 -7.11 -4.54 -13.01
CA LEU A 18 -7.38 -3.67 -14.14
C LEU A 18 -8.41 -4.26 -15.11
N ASP A 19 -8.39 -5.58 -15.32
CA ASP A 19 -9.37 -6.33 -16.12
C ASP A 19 -10.76 -6.37 -15.45
N SER A 20 -10.84 -6.14 -14.13
CA SER A 20 -12.13 -6.00 -13.43
C SER A 20 -12.79 -4.63 -13.65
N LEU A 21 -12.05 -3.68 -14.21
CA LEU A 21 -12.51 -2.33 -14.53
C LEU A 21 -12.89 -2.27 -16.02
N GLU A 22 -14.11 -1.79 -16.32
CA GLU A 22 -14.51 -1.50 -17.71
C GLU A 22 -13.84 -0.20 -18.16
N LEU A 23 -12.59 -0.30 -18.62
CA LEU A 23 -11.75 0.83 -19.02
C LEU A 23 -11.56 0.89 -20.53
N SER A 24 -11.54 2.11 -21.09
CA SER A 24 -10.99 2.31 -22.43
C SER A 24 -9.48 2.02 -22.44
N TYR A 25 -8.92 1.79 -23.64
CA TYR A 25 -7.48 1.59 -23.80
C TYR A 25 -6.64 2.75 -23.24
N VAL A 26 -7.11 3.99 -23.40
CA VAL A 26 -6.41 5.18 -22.90
C VAL A 26 -6.45 5.23 -21.38
N GLU A 27 -7.60 4.97 -20.77
CA GLU A 27 -7.74 4.92 -19.31
C GLU A 27 -6.91 3.79 -18.71
N ARG A 28 -6.95 2.59 -19.29
CA ARG A 28 -6.13 1.46 -18.85
C ARG A 28 -4.65 1.80 -18.90
N LYS A 29 -4.17 2.37 -20.00
CA LYS A 29 -2.77 2.74 -20.16
C LYS A 29 -2.33 3.81 -19.16
N LEU A 30 -3.16 4.83 -18.94
CA LEU A 30 -2.91 5.87 -17.95
C LEU A 30 -2.84 5.29 -16.53
N LEU A 31 -3.74 4.35 -16.21
CA LEU A 31 -3.73 3.64 -14.94
C LEU A 31 -2.44 2.82 -14.78
N GLU A 32 -2.07 2.00 -15.76
CA GLU A 32 -0.82 1.24 -15.74
C GLU A 32 0.42 2.14 -15.51
N GLU A 33 0.45 3.32 -16.14
CA GLU A 33 1.50 4.33 -15.93
C GLU A 33 1.52 4.88 -14.49
N LEU A 34 0.35 5.24 -13.93
CA LEU A 34 0.24 5.73 -12.54
C LEU A 34 0.62 4.66 -11.50
N TYR A 35 0.23 3.41 -11.74
CA TYR A 35 0.62 2.27 -10.89
C TYR A 35 2.14 2.12 -10.87
N LYS A 36 2.76 2.11 -12.06
CA LYS A 36 4.21 1.99 -12.18
C LYS A 36 4.93 3.16 -11.53
N GLN A 37 4.46 4.39 -11.73
CA GLN A 37 5.01 5.56 -11.06
C GLN A 37 4.96 5.42 -9.54
N GLY A 38 3.83 4.96 -8.98
CA GLY A 38 3.73 4.70 -7.55
C GLY A 38 4.65 3.58 -7.07
N GLU A 39 4.86 2.51 -7.83
CA GLU A 39 5.85 1.48 -7.51
C GLU A 39 7.27 2.03 -7.49
N ASP A 40 7.67 2.76 -8.53
CA ASP A 40 9.01 3.32 -8.69
C ASP A 40 9.32 4.33 -7.56
N GLN A 41 8.37 5.23 -7.23
CA GLN A 41 8.53 6.21 -6.16
C GLN A 41 8.63 5.56 -4.77
N ILE A 42 7.80 4.57 -4.48
CA ILE A 42 7.86 3.85 -3.20
C ILE A 42 9.17 3.06 -3.10
N MET A 43 9.63 2.45 -4.19
CA MET A 43 10.90 1.73 -4.23
C MET A 43 12.07 2.67 -3.92
N GLU A 44 12.15 3.84 -4.56
CA GLU A 44 13.18 4.83 -4.29
C GLU A 44 13.19 5.27 -2.82
N ILE A 45 12.02 5.49 -2.21
CA ILE A 45 11.91 5.83 -0.78
C ILE A 45 12.49 4.71 0.09
N LEU A 46 12.16 3.45 -0.19
CA LEU A 46 12.64 2.32 0.58
C LEU A 46 14.15 2.12 0.41
N GLU A 47 14.70 2.28 -0.79
CA GLU A 47 16.14 2.24 -1.06
C GLU A 47 16.88 3.30 -0.24
N LEU A 48 16.37 4.55 -0.23
CA LEU A 48 16.92 5.63 0.58
C LEU A 48 16.87 5.33 2.09
N GLN A 49 15.79 4.70 2.57
CA GLN A 49 15.69 4.25 3.97
C GLN A 49 16.70 3.14 4.28
N GLY A 50 16.91 2.21 3.36
CA GLY A 50 17.92 1.16 3.48
C GLY A 50 19.33 1.71 3.59
N GLN A 51 19.69 2.64 2.69
CA GLN A 51 20.99 3.30 2.72
C GLN A 51 21.19 4.10 4.01
N ALA A 52 20.19 4.89 4.42
CA ALA A 52 20.25 5.67 5.65
C ALA A 52 20.38 4.79 6.90
N LEU A 53 19.74 3.61 6.93
CA LEU A 53 19.95 2.63 7.98
C LEU A 53 21.38 2.11 7.99
N GLN A 54 21.89 1.66 6.84
CA GLN A 54 23.24 1.11 6.73
C GLN A 54 24.31 2.12 7.18
N ASP A 55 24.18 3.37 6.75
CA ASP A 55 25.08 4.46 7.14
C ASP A 55 25.04 4.68 8.66
N ALA A 56 23.84 4.75 9.26
CA ALA A 56 23.69 4.93 10.70
C ALA A 56 24.28 3.75 11.50
N ILE A 57 24.10 2.51 11.02
CA ILE A 57 24.66 1.30 11.65
C ILE A 57 26.20 1.28 11.53
N ALA A 58 26.76 1.73 10.41
CA ALA A 58 28.20 1.78 10.20
C ALA A 58 28.94 2.77 11.12
N GLU A 59 28.24 3.79 11.63
CA GLU A 59 28.79 4.78 12.57
C GLU A 59 28.76 4.31 14.04
N LEU A 60 28.05 3.23 14.36
CA LEU A 60 27.95 2.72 15.73
C LEU A 60 29.21 2.00 16.19
N SER A 61 29.47 2.05 17.50
CA SER A 61 30.52 1.26 18.14
C SER A 61 30.13 -0.23 18.22
N GLU A 62 31.12 -1.13 18.32
CA GLU A 62 30.86 -2.56 18.53
C GLU A 62 30.00 -2.85 19.77
N GLU A 63 30.16 -2.07 20.83
CA GLU A 63 29.34 -2.19 22.04
C GLU A 63 27.88 -1.82 21.75
N SER A 64 27.65 -0.71 21.04
CA SER A 64 26.30 -0.25 20.65
C SER A 64 25.62 -1.20 19.69
N LEU A 65 26.36 -1.82 18.77
CA LEU A 65 25.83 -2.82 17.83
C LEU A 65 25.38 -4.11 18.54
N GLY A 66 25.92 -4.39 19.73
CA GLY A 66 25.48 -5.50 20.57
C GLY A 66 24.27 -5.19 21.45
N ASP A 67 23.74 -3.97 21.42
CA ASP A 67 22.62 -3.52 22.26
C ASP A 67 21.37 -3.24 21.41
N ILE A 68 20.36 -4.11 21.56
CA ILE A 68 19.09 -3.99 20.84
C ILE A 68 18.35 -2.67 21.12
N GLY A 69 18.56 -2.08 22.29
CA GLY A 69 17.99 -0.78 22.66
C GLY A 69 18.62 0.37 21.89
N GLU A 70 19.93 0.34 21.64
CA GLU A 70 20.61 1.33 20.79
C GLU A 70 20.19 1.18 19.32
N LEU A 71 20.08 -0.05 18.82
CA LEU A 71 19.57 -0.32 17.48
C LEU A 71 18.12 0.15 17.31
N GLY A 72 17.28 -0.02 18.34
CA GLY A 72 15.92 0.52 18.35
C GLY A 72 15.86 2.04 18.25
N LYS A 73 16.79 2.76 18.89
CA LYS A 73 16.88 4.23 18.76
C LYS A 73 17.23 4.66 17.34
N VAL A 74 18.12 3.94 16.67
CA VAL A 74 18.46 4.21 15.26
C VAL A 74 17.22 4.07 14.38
N LEU A 75 16.44 3.00 14.55
CA LEU A 75 15.22 2.77 13.76
C LEU A 75 14.14 3.82 14.02
N ILE A 76 13.95 4.24 15.28
CA ILE A 76 13.03 5.34 15.62
C ILE A 76 13.49 6.64 14.96
N ALA A 77 14.79 6.95 15.02
CA ALA A 77 15.35 8.16 14.41
C ALA A 77 15.18 8.15 12.88
N LEU A 78 15.40 7.00 12.23
CA LEU A 78 15.21 6.82 10.79
C LEU A 78 13.80 7.24 10.36
N HIS A 79 12.78 6.81 11.10
CA HIS A 79 11.37 7.09 10.78
C HIS A 79 10.85 8.44 11.29
N ALA A 80 11.53 9.06 12.25
CA ALA A 80 11.17 10.38 12.77
C ALA A 80 11.67 11.52 11.88
N THR A 81 12.42 11.23 10.81
CA THR A 81 12.82 12.26 9.86
C THR A 81 11.63 12.70 9.01
N ASP A 82 11.37 14.00 8.98
CA ASP A 82 10.31 14.59 8.15
C ASP A 82 10.49 14.26 6.66
N VAL A 83 11.74 14.02 6.23
CA VAL A 83 12.11 13.73 4.84
C VAL A 83 11.35 12.52 4.26
N PHE A 84 11.36 11.35 4.94
CA PHE A 84 10.71 10.17 4.37
C PHE A 84 9.18 10.27 4.41
N ALA A 85 8.63 10.94 5.43
CA ALA A 85 7.20 11.21 5.50
C ALA A 85 6.76 12.14 4.37
N ASP A 86 7.54 13.18 4.07
CA ASP A 86 7.26 14.13 3.00
C ASP A 86 7.44 13.51 1.60
N LEU A 87 8.48 12.68 1.41
CA LEU A 87 8.67 11.93 0.15
C LEU A 87 7.51 10.96 -0.09
N PHE A 88 7.08 10.25 0.95
CA PHE A 88 5.94 9.36 0.87
C PHE A 88 4.64 10.13 0.59
N GLU A 89 4.41 11.26 1.25
CA GLU A 89 3.26 12.13 0.97
C GLU A 89 3.26 12.59 -0.49
N THR A 90 4.44 12.97 -1.00
CA THR A 90 4.62 13.35 -2.41
C THR A 90 4.28 12.18 -3.34
N ALA A 91 4.78 10.98 -3.05
CA ALA A 91 4.46 9.78 -3.83
C ALA A 91 2.96 9.49 -3.86
N VAL A 92 2.27 9.67 -2.73
CA VAL A 92 0.82 9.49 -2.66
C VAL A 92 0.06 10.53 -3.48
N GLN A 93 0.48 11.80 -3.39
CA GLN A 93 -0.13 12.89 -4.15
C GLN A 93 0.11 12.79 -5.65
N GLU A 94 1.27 12.28 -6.09
CA GLU A 94 1.62 12.21 -7.50
C GLU A 94 1.12 10.94 -8.19
N ALA A 95 1.07 9.80 -7.48
CA ALA A 95 0.66 8.53 -8.08
C ALA A 95 -0.79 8.14 -7.76
N PHE A 96 -1.22 8.27 -6.49
CA PHE A 96 -2.49 7.69 -6.03
C PHE A 96 -3.65 8.68 -5.99
N GLU A 97 -3.41 9.98 -5.75
CA GLU A 97 -4.46 11.01 -5.85
C GLU A 97 -5.03 11.12 -7.29
N PRO A 98 -4.20 11.16 -8.36
CA PRO A 98 -4.71 11.21 -9.73
C PRO A 98 -5.48 9.94 -10.09
N LEU A 99 -5.03 8.78 -9.62
CA LEU A 99 -5.73 7.51 -9.77
C LEU A 99 -7.11 7.54 -9.12
N PHE A 100 -7.22 8.07 -7.90
CA PHE A 100 -8.51 8.25 -7.21
C PHE A 100 -9.45 9.16 -8.01
N VAL A 101 -8.93 10.30 -8.49
CA VAL A 101 -9.72 11.26 -9.28
C VAL A 101 -10.19 10.64 -10.58
N LEU A 102 -9.30 10.00 -11.33
CA LEU A 102 -9.60 9.36 -12.61
C LEU A 102 -10.67 8.27 -12.43
N ALA A 103 -10.51 7.39 -11.44
CA ALA A 103 -11.48 6.34 -11.17
C ALA A 103 -12.87 6.89 -10.82
N GLY A 104 -12.94 7.99 -10.08
CA GLY A 104 -14.21 8.65 -9.75
C GLY A 104 -14.85 9.40 -10.92
N GLU A 105 -14.03 10.10 -11.72
CA GLU A 105 -14.49 10.85 -12.90
C GLU A 105 -15.02 9.91 -13.98
N SER A 106 -14.30 8.82 -14.30
CA SER A 106 -14.75 7.83 -15.28
C SER A 106 -16.09 7.20 -14.90
N GLU A 107 -16.28 6.79 -13.64
CA GLU A 107 -17.57 6.23 -13.18
C GLU A 107 -18.69 7.29 -13.19
N LEU A 108 -18.40 8.53 -12.82
CA LEU A 108 -19.38 9.61 -12.83
C LEU A 108 -19.88 9.88 -14.25
N LEU A 109 -18.96 10.00 -15.21
CA LEU A 109 -19.28 10.25 -16.62
C LEU A 109 -20.04 9.09 -17.26
N GLN A 110 -19.70 7.84 -16.92
CA GLN A 110 -20.45 6.66 -17.38
C GLN A 110 -21.90 6.64 -16.89
N LEU A 111 -22.15 7.23 -15.71
CA LEU A 111 -23.47 7.25 -15.09
C LEU A 111 -24.33 8.44 -15.52
N ASP A 112 -23.71 9.61 -15.70
CA ASP A 112 -24.38 10.82 -16.13
C ASP A 112 -23.39 11.70 -16.91
N GLU A 113 -23.46 11.65 -18.24
CA GLU A 113 -22.61 12.44 -19.16
C GLU A 113 -22.74 13.96 -18.95
N GLY A 114 -23.81 14.42 -18.27
CA GLY A 114 -24.03 15.84 -17.95
C GLY A 114 -23.39 16.28 -16.64
N LYS A 115 -22.89 15.35 -15.81
CA LYS A 115 -22.22 15.67 -14.54
C LYS A 115 -20.74 15.93 -14.77
N VAL A 116 -20.20 16.84 -13.96
CA VAL A 116 -18.77 17.18 -13.94
C VAL A 116 -18.21 16.82 -12.57
N TRP A 117 -17.06 16.15 -12.55
CA TRP A 117 -16.36 15.81 -11.32
C TRP A 117 -16.09 17.05 -10.47
N SER A 118 -16.55 17.03 -9.22
CA SER A 118 -16.43 18.14 -8.28
C SER A 118 -15.32 17.91 -7.28
N THR A 119 -14.35 18.82 -7.25
CA THR A 119 -13.27 18.83 -6.24
C THR A 119 -13.66 19.58 -4.96
N LYS A 120 -14.86 20.20 -4.91
CA LYS A 120 -15.29 21.04 -3.78
C LYS A 120 -15.52 20.26 -2.48
N ASN A 121 -15.90 18.98 -2.57
CA ASN A 121 -16.07 18.07 -1.43
C ASN A 121 -14.73 17.67 -0.78
N LYS A 122 -13.59 17.98 -1.41
CA LYS A 122 -12.24 17.61 -0.97
C LYS A 122 -12.06 16.10 -0.77
N ALA A 123 -12.81 15.26 -1.49
CA ALA A 123 -12.74 13.81 -1.34
C ALA A 123 -11.34 13.24 -1.63
N ALA A 124 -10.68 13.73 -2.69
CA ALA A 124 -9.31 13.35 -3.02
C ALA A 124 -8.31 13.72 -1.91
N LYS A 125 -8.42 14.92 -1.33
CA LYS A 125 -7.59 15.35 -0.19
C LYS A 125 -7.84 14.51 1.06
N GLN A 126 -9.08 14.12 1.29
CA GLN A 126 -9.44 13.25 2.41
C GLN A 126 -8.86 11.85 2.21
N PHE A 127 -8.89 11.32 0.98
CA PHE A 127 -8.23 10.07 0.63
C PHE A 127 -6.71 10.11 0.86
N VAL A 128 -6.02 11.16 0.40
CA VAL A 128 -4.57 11.35 0.66
C VAL A 128 -4.28 11.35 2.16
N LYS A 129 -5.12 12.05 2.95
CA LYS A 129 -5.01 12.04 4.41
C LYS A 129 -5.17 10.64 4.99
N GLU A 130 -6.17 9.88 4.55
CA GLU A 130 -6.42 8.51 5.03
C GLU A 130 -5.25 7.56 4.73
N ILE A 131 -4.63 7.67 3.55
CA ILE A 131 -3.43 6.88 3.21
C ILE A 131 -2.24 7.27 4.09
N ARG A 132 -2.07 8.56 4.39
CA ARG A 132 -0.99 9.04 5.27
C ARG A 132 -1.07 8.44 6.68
N GLU A 133 -2.26 8.20 7.20
CA GLU A 133 -2.43 7.58 8.52
C GLU A 133 -1.91 6.12 8.58
N LEU A 134 -1.64 5.47 7.43
CA LEU A 134 -1.02 4.14 7.39
C LEU A 134 0.51 4.18 7.58
N VAL A 135 1.16 5.33 7.36
CA VAL A 135 2.63 5.45 7.38
C VAL A 135 3.25 4.99 8.70
N PRO A 136 2.72 5.39 9.89
CA PRO A 136 3.26 4.92 11.16
C PRO A 136 3.25 3.40 11.30
N ASP A 137 2.13 2.75 10.91
CA ASP A 137 2.00 1.29 10.98
C ASP A 137 2.95 0.59 10.01
N MET A 138 3.17 1.16 8.83
CA MET A 138 4.12 0.64 7.84
C MET A 138 5.55 0.73 8.35
N ASN A 139 5.93 1.87 8.95
CA ASN A 139 7.24 2.08 9.56
C ASN A 139 7.45 1.14 10.76
N GLN A 140 6.43 0.96 11.60
CA GLN A 140 6.48 0.01 12.71
C GLN A 140 6.70 -1.42 12.22
N ALA A 141 6.01 -1.85 11.15
CA ALA A 141 6.22 -3.18 10.58
C ALA A 141 7.64 -3.40 10.04
N SER A 142 8.27 -2.36 9.45
CA SER A 142 9.70 -2.39 9.09
C SER A 142 10.58 -2.55 10.32
N THR A 143 10.33 -1.72 11.34
CA THR A 143 11.09 -1.68 12.59
C THR A 143 11.05 -3.04 13.29
N ASP A 144 9.87 -3.64 13.45
CA ASP A 144 9.68 -4.95 14.08
C ASP A 144 10.42 -6.06 13.31
N THR A 145 10.48 -5.95 11.99
CA THR A 145 11.20 -6.92 11.16
C THR A 145 12.71 -6.81 11.36
N LEU A 146 13.25 -5.59 11.37
CA LEU A 146 14.68 -5.35 11.59
C LEU A 146 15.10 -5.71 13.01
N LEU A 147 14.34 -5.30 14.03
CA LEU A 147 14.65 -5.61 15.42
C LEU A 147 14.73 -7.12 15.65
N ARG A 148 13.81 -7.91 15.09
CA ARG A 148 13.89 -9.37 15.19
C ARG A 148 15.13 -9.95 14.51
N SER A 149 15.50 -9.42 13.35
CA SER A 149 16.72 -9.85 12.64
C SER A 149 17.98 -9.48 13.41
N PHE A 150 18.04 -8.28 13.99
CA PHE A 150 19.16 -7.82 14.81
C PHE A 150 19.25 -8.58 16.13
N GLU A 151 18.13 -8.83 16.81
CA GLU A 151 18.09 -9.63 18.05
C GLU A 151 18.64 -11.03 17.79
N LYS A 152 18.20 -11.67 16.70
CA LYS A 152 18.74 -12.96 16.26
C LYS A 152 20.25 -12.90 15.98
N ALA A 153 20.72 -11.88 15.26
CA ALA A 153 22.15 -11.69 14.99
C ALA A 153 22.98 -11.53 16.28
N ILE A 154 22.46 -10.80 17.26
CA ILE A 154 23.09 -10.61 18.58
C ILE A 154 23.14 -11.93 19.37
N GLU A 155 22.08 -12.74 19.31
CA GLU A 155 22.03 -14.05 19.95
C GLU A 155 23.01 -15.06 19.33
N GLU A 156 23.18 -15.03 18.00
CA GLU A 156 24.04 -15.95 17.26
C GLU A 156 25.54 -15.63 17.39
N GLY A 157 25.89 -14.35 17.61
CA GLY A 157 27.29 -13.92 17.79
C GLY A 157 27.86 -14.25 19.17
N ASN A 158 29.00 -14.96 19.22
CA ASN A 158 29.64 -15.36 20.48
C ASN A 158 30.52 -14.27 21.09
N THR A 159 31.00 -13.34 20.26
CA THR A 159 31.86 -12.22 20.67
C THR A 159 31.23 -10.88 20.26
N PRO A 160 31.60 -9.75 20.92
CA PRO A 160 31.11 -8.43 20.51
C PRO A 160 31.37 -8.14 19.02
N SER A 161 32.56 -8.48 18.52
CA SER A 161 32.92 -8.26 17.12
C SER A 161 32.13 -9.17 16.16
N GLU A 162 31.83 -10.42 16.54
CA GLU A 162 30.93 -11.29 15.75
C GLU A 162 29.51 -10.72 15.67
N ARG A 163 28.95 -10.23 16.78
CA ARG A 163 27.62 -9.62 16.81
C ARG A 163 27.55 -8.37 15.95
N ALA A 164 28.56 -7.50 16.08
CA ALA A 164 28.67 -6.27 15.30
C ALA A 164 28.69 -6.58 13.80
N LEU A 165 29.49 -7.58 13.39
CA LEU A 165 29.56 -8.02 12.00
C LEU A 165 28.22 -8.54 11.48
N LEU A 166 27.51 -9.37 12.24
CA LEU A 166 26.20 -9.89 11.84
C LEU A 166 25.15 -8.78 11.73
N VAL A 167 25.12 -7.82 12.67
CA VAL A 167 24.19 -6.67 12.60
C VAL A 167 24.50 -5.80 11.38
N GLN A 168 25.77 -5.55 11.09
CA GLN A 168 26.20 -4.84 9.88
C GLN A 168 25.79 -5.58 8.62
N GLU A 169 25.94 -6.91 8.57
CA GLU A 169 25.50 -7.74 7.45
C GLU A 169 23.98 -7.64 7.22
N ILE A 170 23.16 -7.71 8.27
CA ILE A 170 21.71 -7.50 8.17
C ILE A 170 21.38 -6.10 7.62
N SER A 171 22.08 -5.06 8.06
CA SER A 171 21.87 -3.70 7.55
C SER A 171 22.26 -3.56 6.08
N ALA A 172 23.34 -4.23 5.64
CA ALA A 172 23.77 -4.23 4.26
C ALA A 172 22.77 -4.96 3.35
N ILE A 173 22.30 -6.14 3.76
CA ILE A 173 21.26 -6.89 3.03
C ILE A 173 19.97 -6.06 2.92
N ALA A 174 19.59 -5.36 3.98
CA ALA A 174 18.42 -4.49 3.95
C ALA A 174 18.60 -3.32 2.95
N ALA A 175 19.81 -2.76 2.84
CA ALA A 175 20.13 -1.68 1.89
C ALA A 175 20.21 -2.14 0.43
N GLU A 176 20.55 -3.40 0.17
CA GLU A 176 20.56 -3.98 -1.18
C GLU A 176 19.15 -4.05 -1.82
N GLY A 177 18.09 -4.07 -1.01
CA GLY A 177 16.70 -4.05 -1.50
C GLY A 177 16.22 -5.36 -2.14
N GLU A 178 17.00 -6.46 -2.04
CA GLU A 178 16.57 -7.78 -2.52
C GLU A 178 15.55 -8.44 -1.58
N ASP A 179 15.74 -8.31 -0.27
CA ASP A 179 14.88 -8.89 0.77
C ASP A 179 14.73 -7.94 1.98
N GLY A 180 13.83 -8.28 2.90
CA GLY A 180 13.59 -7.54 4.11
C GLY A 180 12.67 -6.34 3.91
N PRO A 181 12.72 -5.37 4.85
CA PRO A 181 11.74 -4.29 4.95
C PRO A 181 11.89 -3.22 3.86
N PHE A 182 13.02 -3.17 3.14
CA PHE A 182 13.23 -2.18 2.08
C PHE A 182 13.22 -2.81 0.68
N SER A 183 12.72 -4.04 0.57
CA SER A 183 12.75 -4.79 -0.68
C SER A 183 11.80 -4.27 -1.76
N MET A 184 12.14 -4.52 -3.02
CA MET A 184 11.26 -4.29 -4.17
C MET A 184 9.89 -5.00 -4.00
N GLN A 185 9.88 -6.21 -3.42
CA GLN A 185 8.63 -6.93 -3.15
C GLN A 185 7.73 -6.21 -2.15
N ARG A 186 8.33 -5.51 -1.17
CA ARG A 186 7.59 -4.66 -0.23
C ARG A 186 7.08 -3.40 -0.93
N ALA A 187 7.88 -2.74 -1.77
CA ALA A 187 7.43 -1.61 -2.57
C ALA A 187 6.18 -1.95 -3.40
N GLN A 188 6.23 -3.04 -4.17
CA GLN A 188 5.09 -3.51 -4.96
C GLN A 188 3.85 -3.80 -4.11
N ARG A 189 4.01 -4.41 -2.93
CA ARG A 189 2.89 -4.67 -2.01
C ARG A 189 2.23 -3.37 -1.53
N ILE A 190 3.04 -2.38 -1.20
CA ILE A 190 2.60 -1.07 -0.74
C ILE A 190 1.81 -0.40 -1.86
N SER A 191 2.39 -0.29 -3.05
CA SER A 191 1.78 0.38 -4.19
C SER A 191 0.49 -0.31 -4.63
N ARG A 192 0.45 -1.65 -4.71
CA ARG A 192 -0.81 -2.39 -5.00
C ARG A 192 -1.91 -2.13 -3.99
N THR A 193 -1.56 -2.07 -2.71
CA THR A 193 -2.52 -1.80 -1.64
C THR A 193 -3.11 -0.39 -1.80
N MET A 194 -2.26 0.60 -2.07
CA MET A 194 -2.66 2.00 -2.25
C MET A 194 -3.46 2.20 -3.53
N SER A 195 -3.08 1.56 -4.63
CA SER A 195 -3.82 1.67 -5.87
C SER A 195 -5.20 1.03 -5.80
N THR A 196 -5.33 -0.10 -5.10
CA THR A 196 -6.64 -0.72 -4.84
C THR A 196 -7.54 0.24 -4.04
N ALA A 197 -6.98 0.89 -3.02
CA ALA A 197 -7.67 1.87 -2.21
C ALA A 197 -8.11 3.09 -3.04
N ALA A 198 -7.18 3.67 -3.82
CA ALA A 198 -7.41 4.82 -4.67
C ALA A 198 -8.53 4.55 -5.68
N ALA A 199 -8.43 3.44 -6.42
CA ALA A 199 -9.39 3.10 -7.43
C ALA A 199 -10.78 2.85 -6.84
N ASN A 200 -10.92 2.01 -5.82
CA ASN A 200 -12.24 1.73 -5.23
C ASN A 200 -12.82 2.94 -4.47
N GLY A 201 -11.98 3.72 -3.79
CA GLY A 201 -12.37 4.96 -3.12
C GLY A 201 -12.87 6.01 -4.11
N GLY A 202 -12.17 6.17 -5.23
CA GLY A 202 -12.53 7.05 -6.34
C GLY A 202 -13.89 6.66 -6.93
N LYS A 203 -14.08 5.37 -7.25
CA LYS A 203 -15.37 4.85 -7.73
C LYS A 203 -16.52 5.15 -6.78
N LEU A 204 -16.32 4.90 -5.48
CA LEU A 204 -17.33 5.20 -4.46
C LEU A 204 -17.74 6.67 -4.49
N GLU A 205 -16.76 7.56 -4.64
CA GLU A 205 -17.00 8.99 -4.71
C GLU A 205 -17.71 9.40 -6.00
N GLY A 206 -17.33 8.85 -7.15
CA GLY A 206 -18.05 9.04 -8.42
C GLY A 206 -19.53 8.64 -8.31
N TRP A 207 -19.80 7.48 -7.70
CA TRP A 207 -21.17 7.04 -7.45
C TRP A 207 -21.93 7.97 -6.51
N LYS A 208 -21.29 8.51 -5.47
CA LYS A 208 -21.93 9.51 -4.60
C LYS A 208 -22.27 10.80 -5.35
N GLN A 209 -21.35 11.33 -6.16
CA GLN A 209 -21.55 12.56 -6.94
C GLN A 209 -22.60 12.39 -8.05
N SER A 210 -22.80 11.16 -8.53
CA SER A 210 -23.84 10.85 -9.53
C SER A 210 -25.25 11.07 -9.00
N GLU A 211 -25.49 10.90 -7.69
CA GLU A 211 -26.80 10.94 -7.03
C GLU A 211 -27.84 9.92 -7.56
N ILE A 212 -27.50 9.11 -8.58
CA ILE A 212 -28.36 8.06 -9.13
C ILE A 212 -28.14 6.71 -8.47
N ALA A 213 -26.90 6.44 -8.05
CA ALA A 213 -26.49 5.20 -7.40
C ALA A 213 -27.31 4.92 -6.11
N LYS A 214 -27.87 3.71 -5.99
CA LYS A 214 -28.72 3.29 -4.86
C LYS A 214 -27.99 2.44 -3.83
N GLY A 215 -26.81 1.95 -4.17
CA GLY A 215 -25.96 1.19 -3.27
C GLY A 215 -24.72 0.65 -3.97
N LYS A 216 -23.99 -0.17 -3.23
CA LYS A 216 -22.75 -0.81 -3.65
C LYS A 216 -22.73 -2.26 -3.19
N LYS A 217 -22.15 -3.12 -4.02
CA LYS A 217 -22.03 -4.55 -3.78
C LYS A 217 -20.57 -4.98 -3.73
N TRP A 218 -20.18 -5.71 -2.70
CA TRP A 218 -18.82 -6.25 -2.60
C TRP A 218 -18.62 -7.37 -3.63
N ARG A 219 -17.54 -7.27 -4.43
CA ARG A 219 -17.13 -8.29 -5.40
C ARG A 219 -15.74 -8.78 -5.05
N SER A 220 -15.67 -9.99 -4.49
CA SER A 220 -14.38 -10.59 -4.16
C SER A 220 -13.65 -11.06 -5.41
N ALA A 221 -12.33 -10.88 -5.47
CA ALA A 221 -11.50 -11.52 -6.48
C ALA A 221 -11.73 -13.05 -6.51
N ALA A 222 -11.57 -13.64 -7.68
CA ALA A 222 -11.68 -15.09 -7.84
C ALA A 222 -10.44 -15.81 -7.31
N GLY A 223 -10.54 -17.13 -7.19
CA GLY A 223 -9.40 -17.99 -6.88
C GLY A 223 -9.11 -18.24 -5.39
N THR A 224 -8.05 -19.01 -5.16
CA THR A 224 -7.68 -19.55 -3.85
C THR A 224 -7.02 -18.51 -2.94
N ARG A 225 -6.41 -17.47 -3.52
CA ARG A 225 -5.70 -16.39 -2.82
C ARG A 225 -6.63 -15.42 -2.09
N THR A 226 -7.90 -15.36 -2.49
CA THR A 226 -8.90 -14.51 -1.81
C THR A 226 -9.09 -14.99 -0.37
N ARG A 227 -9.07 -14.07 0.60
CA ARG A 227 -9.24 -14.41 2.01
C ARG A 227 -10.65 -14.93 2.29
N LYS A 228 -10.81 -15.78 3.32
CA LYS A 228 -12.12 -16.33 3.71
C LYS A 228 -13.12 -15.23 4.07
N THR A 229 -12.66 -14.17 4.75
CA THR A 229 -13.45 -13.00 5.15
C THR A 229 -13.97 -12.23 3.93
N HIS A 230 -13.12 -11.99 2.94
CA HIS A 230 -13.50 -11.34 1.67
C HIS A 230 -14.47 -12.19 0.84
N ARG A 231 -14.28 -13.51 0.77
CA ARG A 231 -15.24 -14.42 0.10
C ARG A 231 -16.61 -14.43 0.79
N LYS A 232 -16.65 -14.33 2.12
CA LYS A 232 -17.90 -14.21 2.88
C LYS A 232 -18.60 -12.88 2.66
N ALA A 233 -17.83 -11.80 2.48
CA ALA A 233 -18.38 -10.49 2.14
C ALA A 233 -18.89 -10.42 0.69
N ASN A 234 -18.43 -11.32 -0.19
CA ASN A 234 -18.86 -11.36 -1.59
C ASN A 234 -20.38 -11.38 -1.73
N GLY A 235 -20.89 -10.43 -2.50
CA GLY A 235 -22.31 -10.27 -2.74
C GLY A 235 -23.06 -9.45 -1.70
N GLN A 236 -22.43 -9.05 -0.59
CA GLN A 236 -23.02 -8.11 0.35
C GLN A 236 -23.38 -6.80 -0.37
N VAL A 237 -24.63 -6.35 -0.23
CA VAL A 237 -25.13 -5.07 -0.75
C VAL A 237 -25.38 -4.13 0.42
N VAL A 238 -24.88 -2.91 0.34
CA VAL A 238 -25.07 -1.85 1.34
C VAL A 238 -25.30 -0.51 0.65
N ASP A 239 -25.84 0.47 1.39
CA ASP A 239 -25.94 1.85 0.90
C ASP A 239 -24.54 2.47 0.74
N LEU A 240 -24.41 3.51 -0.10
CA LEU A 240 -23.11 4.13 -0.40
C LEU A 240 -22.41 4.69 0.86
N ASP A 241 -23.19 5.18 1.84
CA ASP A 241 -22.71 5.74 3.10
C ASP A 241 -22.52 4.68 4.21
N LYS A 242 -22.78 3.40 3.92
CA LYS A 242 -22.61 2.30 4.89
C LYS A 242 -21.39 1.44 4.57
N PRO A 243 -20.72 0.89 5.60
CA PRO A 243 -19.61 -0.01 5.40
C PRO A 243 -20.08 -1.44 5.12
N PHE A 244 -19.28 -2.19 4.38
CA PHE A 244 -19.30 -3.65 4.34
C PHE A 244 -18.77 -4.25 5.64
N LYS A 245 -19.11 -5.51 5.92
CA LYS A 245 -18.57 -6.27 7.04
C LYS A 245 -17.59 -7.31 6.50
N VAL A 246 -16.30 -7.08 6.68
CA VAL A 246 -15.23 -7.95 6.17
C VAL A 246 -14.40 -8.42 7.35
N GLY A 247 -14.63 -9.66 7.79
CA GLY A 247 -14.02 -10.16 9.02
C GLY A 247 -14.48 -9.36 10.23
N LYS A 248 -13.52 -8.75 10.93
CA LYS A 248 -13.76 -7.81 12.05
C LYS A 248 -13.85 -6.36 11.59
N SER A 249 -13.33 -6.04 10.40
CA SER A 249 -13.29 -4.70 9.83
C SER A 249 -14.65 -4.25 9.29
N LYS A 250 -14.85 -2.94 9.31
CA LYS A 250 -15.92 -2.23 8.62
C LYS A 250 -15.30 -1.37 7.53
N LEU A 251 -15.45 -1.79 6.27
CA LEU A 251 -14.79 -1.14 5.14
C LEU A 251 -15.82 -0.43 4.27
N MET A 252 -15.60 0.84 3.95
CA MET A 252 -16.43 1.57 3.00
C MET A 252 -16.25 1.06 1.57
N TYR A 253 -15.06 0.53 1.26
CA TYR A 253 -14.69 -0.02 -0.03
C TYR A 253 -13.50 -1.00 0.12
N PRO A 254 -13.23 -1.87 -0.86
CA PRO A 254 -12.03 -2.70 -0.86
C PRO A 254 -10.75 -1.87 -0.81
N GLY A 255 -9.86 -2.18 0.15
CA GLY A 255 -8.63 -1.41 0.35
C GLY A 255 -8.82 -0.13 1.17
N ASP A 256 -10.00 0.13 1.74
CA ASP A 256 -10.26 1.28 2.61
C ASP A 256 -9.19 1.41 3.72
N PRO A 257 -8.39 2.50 3.75
CA PRO A 257 -7.30 2.69 4.72
C PRO A 257 -7.74 2.68 6.18
N ALA A 258 -9.03 2.88 6.47
CA ALA A 258 -9.57 2.77 7.83
C ALA A 258 -9.70 1.31 8.34
N GLY A 259 -9.41 0.33 7.49
CA GLY A 259 -9.51 -1.09 7.81
C GLY A 259 -8.28 -1.69 8.48
N ASP A 260 -8.47 -2.81 9.19
CA ASP A 260 -7.34 -3.57 9.73
C ASP A 260 -6.40 -4.04 8.60
N PRO A 261 -5.06 -3.97 8.76
CA PRO A 261 -4.08 -4.39 7.75
C PRO A 261 -4.33 -5.77 7.15
N GLU A 262 -4.84 -6.71 7.97
CA GLU A 262 -5.15 -8.08 7.54
C GLU A 262 -6.26 -8.19 6.48
N GLU A 263 -7.14 -7.19 6.40
CA GLU A 263 -8.25 -7.13 5.42
C GLU A 263 -7.97 -6.18 4.24
N ILE A 264 -6.91 -5.35 4.29
CA ILE A 264 -6.65 -4.34 3.25
C ILE A 264 -5.39 -4.60 2.43
N ILE A 265 -4.33 -5.14 3.02
CA ILE A 265 -3.05 -5.39 2.32
C ILE A 265 -3.27 -6.43 1.20
N ASN A 266 -2.75 -6.18 0.00
CA ASN A 266 -2.91 -7.07 -1.16
C ASN A 266 -4.38 -7.45 -1.43
N CYS A 267 -5.33 -6.60 -1.03
CA CYS A 267 -6.72 -6.80 -1.43
C CYS A 267 -6.80 -6.64 -2.95
N ARG A 268 -7.48 -7.57 -3.62
CA ARG A 268 -7.77 -7.52 -5.07
C ARG A 268 -9.27 -7.41 -5.35
N CYS A 269 -10.06 -7.14 -4.31
CA CYS A 269 -11.51 -7.08 -4.43
C CYS A 269 -11.93 -5.76 -5.07
N ALA A 270 -13.11 -5.77 -5.68
CA ALA A 270 -13.72 -4.61 -6.30
C ALA A 270 -15.13 -4.40 -5.74
N MET A 271 -15.78 -3.35 -6.22
CA MET A 271 -17.20 -3.12 -5.98
C MET A 271 -17.97 -3.11 -7.29
N GLN A 272 -19.24 -3.47 -7.20
CA GLN A 272 -20.19 -3.26 -8.28
C GLN A 272 -21.26 -2.27 -7.83
N LEU A 273 -21.59 -1.34 -8.73
CA LEU A 273 -22.68 -0.40 -8.57
C LEU A 273 -24.04 -1.12 -8.46
N VAL A 274 -24.95 -0.57 -7.66
CA VAL A 274 -26.36 -0.99 -7.58
C VAL A 274 -27.26 0.20 -7.91
N LEU A 275 -28.01 0.11 -9.01
CA LEU A 275 -28.95 1.14 -9.48
C LEU A 275 -30.39 0.92 -9.01
N GLU A 276 -30.76 -0.32 -8.70
CA GLU A 276 -32.11 -0.71 -8.26
C GLU A 276 -31.99 -1.72 -7.10
N LYS A 277 -32.91 -1.67 -6.14
CA LYS A 277 -32.96 -2.56 -4.97
C LYS A 277 -34.11 -3.55 -5.08
#